data_AF-A0A0D8Y449-F1
#
_entry.id   AF-A0A0D8Y449-F1
#
_cell.length_a   1.000
_cell.length_b   1.000
_cell.length_c   1.000
_cell.angle_alpha   90.00
_cell.angle_beta   90.00
_cell.angle_gamma   90.00
#
_symmetry.space_group_name_H-M   'P 1'
#
loop_
_entity.id
_entity.type
_entity.pdbx_description
1 polymer ?
#
loop_
_entity_poly.entity_id
_entity_poly.type
_entity_poly.pdbx_seq_one_letter_code
_entity_poly.pdbx_strand_id
1 'polypeptide(L)'
;MLWFELCDLQEAGRGLWEGTDVEFRGAAFPIGGDANIDGLVTIPNILLEFNEQLEGVAHGMGKRSQLPDYQLNVAESNTETEYLPEQASELIRRLHSLMAADVLAHKWVLITVATGTEELCNKCDTPNHLSIRRALGILRKGVPKAFIVLLGPVHVASSYKLHYNLLKPRCQCLESISMKKYRTIVAEWSKVFVKIQDEFNSLNHSTFGVLAIPLLPIHSREPETLLVPGKNLLNSKQSGRLKVDNS
;
A
#
# COMPACT_ATOMS: atom_id res chain seq x y z
N MET A 1 -0.23 -7.53 18.92
CA MET A 1 -0.62 -7.41 17.50
C MET A 1 0.47 -6.60 16.84
N LEU A 2 1.10 -7.10 15.77
CA LEU A 2 2.16 -6.38 15.06
C LEU A 2 1.69 -5.95 13.68
N TRP A 3 2.18 -4.82 13.16
CA TRP A 3 1.72 -4.23 11.90
C TRP A 3 2.83 -4.10 10.88
N PHE A 4 2.52 -4.36 9.61
CA PHE A 4 3.48 -4.34 8.51
C PHE A 4 2.83 -3.91 7.21
N GLU A 5 3.60 -3.24 6.36
CA GLU A 5 3.11 -2.66 5.11
C GLU A 5 4.00 -3.01 3.91
N LEU A 6 3.37 -3.42 2.81
CA LEU A 6 4.00 -3.79 1.54
C LEU A 6 3.36 -3.01 0.38
N CYS A 7 4.19 -2.34 -0.42
CA CYS A 7 3.91 -1.56 -1.64
C CYS A 7 2.96 -0.34 -1.56
N ASP A 8 3.12 0.52 -2.57
CA ASP A 8 2.38 1.74 -2.94
C ASP A 8 2.81 3.07 -2.28
N LEU A 9 2.66 4.13 -3.06
CA LEU A 9 3.22 5.47 -2.91
C LEU A 9 2.47 6.27 -1.83
N GLN A 10 1.15 6.12 -1.80
CA GLN A 10 0.26 6.72 -0.81
C GLN A 10 0.43 6.08 0.58
N GLU A 11 0.82 4.81 0.57
CA GLU A 11 0.96 3.89 1.69
C GLU A 11 2.35 4.07 2.34
N ALA A 12 3.38 4.43 1.57
CA ALA A 12 4.63 4.99 2.10
C ALA A 12 4.51 6.41 2.72
N GLY A 13 3.31 7.02 2.70
CA GLY A 13 3.07 8.38 3.19
C GLY A 13 3.66 9.48 2.29
N ARG A 14 3.94 9.19 1.01
CA ARG A 14 4.44 10.20 0.07
C ARG A 14 3.28 11.06 -0.44
N GLY A 15 3.52 12.36 -0.58
CA GLY A 15 2.52 13.32 -1.06
C GLY A 15 1.70 14.01 0.03
N LEU A 16 1.98 13.76 1.31
CA LEU A 16 1.37 14.47 2.44
C LEU A 16 1.76 15.96 2.52
N TRP A 17 2.91 16.34 1.94
CA TRP A 17 3.38 17.72 1.90
C TRP A 17 3.71 18.14 0.47
N GLU A 18 3.16 19.29 0.05
CA GLU A 18 3.37 19.82 -1.29
C GLU A 18 4.86 20.11 -1.56
N GLY A 19 5.34 19.73 -2.74
CA GLY A 19 6.69 20.03 -3.20
C GLY A 19 7.81 19.12 -2.68
N THR A 20 7.50 18.07 -1.91
CA THR A 20 8.52 17.13 -1.40
C THR A 20 8.30 15.70 -1.91
N ASP A 21 9.41 14.99 -2.18
CA ASP A 21 9.42 13.55 -2.52
C ASP A 21 9.68 12.68 -1.29
N VAL A 22 9.33 13.18 -0.11
CA VAL A 22 9.57 12.51 1.18
C VAL A 22 8.45 11.51 1.46
N GLU A 23 8.83 10.31 1.90
CA GLU A 23 7.94 9.24 2.35
C GLU A 23 7.76 9.37 3.87
N PHE A 24 6.60 9.85 4.32
CA PHE A 24 6.28 10.05 5.74
C PHE A 24 5.71 8.76 6.36
N ARG A 25 6.62 7.87 6.74
CA ARG A 25 6.31 6.55 7.30
C ARG A 25 5.41 6.61 8.53
N GLY A 26 5.65 7.56 9.43
CA GLY A 26 4.87 7.73 10.64
C GLY A 26 3.48 8.35 10.45
N ALA A 27 3.16 8.79 9.23
CA ALA A 27 1.83 9.29 8.86
C ALA A 27 1.09 8.37 7.88
N ALA A 28 1.69 7.23 7.51
CA ALA A 28 1.05 6.22 6.68
C ALA A 28 -0.21 5.68 7.37
N PHE A 29 -1.35 5.67 6.66
CA PHE A 29 -2.62 5.25 7.22
C PHE A 29 -2.59 3.86 7.89
N PRO A 30 -1.99 2.81 7.30
CA PRO A 30 -2.10 1.47 7.87
C PRO A 30 -1.08 1.16 8.97
N ILE A 31 -0.01 1.96 9.15
CA ILE A 31 1.10 1.61 10.05
C ILE A 31 1.77 2.81 10.77
N GLY A 32 1.46 4.06 10.41
CA GLY A 32 2.08 5.23 11.00
C GLY A 32 1.61 5.53 12.42
N GLY A 33 2.50 6.03 13.29
CA GLY A 33 2.17 6.45 14.66
C GLY A 33 2.91 7.70 15.15
N ASP A 34 3.20 8.67 14.28
CA ASP A 34 3.85 9.94 14.68
C ASP A 34 2.91 10.92 15.41
N ALA A 35 1.63 10.56 15.61
CA ALA A 35 0.66 11.33 16.38
C ALA A 35 -0.26 10.40 17.16
N ASN A 36 -1.19 10.95 17.93
CA ASN A 36 -2.33 10.23 18.50
C ASN A 36 -3.55 10.27 17.55
N ILE A 37 -4.66 9.65 17.94
CA ILE A 37 -5.88 9.61 17.11
C ILE A 37 -6.46 11.01 16.83
N ASP A 38 -6.24 11.99 17.73
CA ASP A 38 -6.67 13.38 17.54
C ASP A 38 -5.86 14.13 16.47
N GLY A 39 -4.60 13.73 16.27
CA GLY A 39 -3.70 14.34 15.30
C GLY A 39 -3.73 13.66 13.94
N LEU A 40 -3.50 12.34 13.91
CA LEU A 40 -3.51 11.54 12.69
C LEU A 40 -4.34 10.28 12.93
N VAL A 41 -5.38 10.10 12.10
CA VAL A 41 -6.20 8.90 12.13
C VAL A 41 -5.51 7.81 11.31
N THR A 42 -4.68 7.02 11.98
CA THR A 42 -4.02 5.83 11.44
C THR A 42 -4.53 4.59 12.16
N ILE A 43 -4.38 3.41 11.54
CA ILE A 43 -4.78 2.16 12.17
C ILE A 43 -4.05 1.94 13.51
N PRO A 44 -2.72 2.12 13.63
CA PRO A 44 -2.04 2.03 14.91
C PRO A 44 -2.57 3.00 15.96
N ASN A 45 -2.83 4.26 15.60
CA ASN A 45 -3.33 5.25 16.56
C ASN A 45 -4.70 4.88 17.10
N ILE A 46 -5.58 4.33 16.26
CA ILE A 46 -6.88 3.79 16.71
C ILE A 46 -6.67 2.62 17.68
N LEU A 47 -5.71 1.74 17.41
CA LEU A 47 -5.51 0.52 18.19
C LEU A 47 -4.78 0.75 19.50
N LEU A 48 -3.91 1.76 19.54
CA LEU A 48 -3.23 2.19 20.75
C LEU A 48 -4.23 2.64 21.83
N GLU A 49 -5.40 3.18 21.45
CA GLU A 49 -6.49 3.50 22.39
C GLU A 49 -7.03 2.26 23.13
N PHE A 50 -6.87 1.06 22.57
CA PHE A 50 -7.37 -0.19 23.15
C PHE A 50 -6.24 -1.11 23.64
N ASN A 51 -5.01 -0.92 23.15
CA ASN A 51 -3.85 -1.73 23.48
C ASN A 51 -2.56 -0.94 23.27
N GLU A 52 -1.98 -0.45 24.36
CA GLU A 52 -0.72 0.30 24.37
C GLU A 52 0.51 -0.55 24.02
N GLN A 53 0.41 -1.89 24.04
CA GLN A 53 1.52 -2.81 23.75
C GLN A 53 1.62 -3.17 22.26
N LEU A 54 1.33 -2.20 21.39
CA LEU A 54 1.44 -2.38 19.95
C LEU A 54 2.91 -2.29 19.52
N GLU A 55 3.33 -3.23 18.68
CA GLU A 55 4.69 -3.29 18.15
C GLU A 55 4.66 -3.16 16.62
N GLY A 56 5.74 -2.64 16.04
CA GLY A 56 5.87 -2.46 14.59
C GLY A 56 5.24 -1.18 14.02
N VAL A 57 4.87 -0.23 14.90
CA VAL A 57 4.43 1.10 14.50
C VAL A 57 5.56 1.81 13.75
N ALA A 58 5.23 2.36 12.58
CA ALA A 58 6.18 3.12 11.77
C ALA A 58 6.28 4.56 12.28
N HIS A 59 7.48 5.12 12.17
CA HIS A 59 7.79 6.46 12.65
C HIS A 59 8.70 7.21 11.70
N GLY A 60 8.58 8.53 11.72
CA GLY A 60 9.43 9.44 10.98
C GLY A 60 9.24 9.34 9.47
N MET A 61 10.32 9.60 8.74
CA MET A 61 10.30 9.75 7.30
C MET A 61 11.57 9.22 6.65
N GLY A 62 11.47 8.80 5.39
CA GLY A 62 12.61 8.35 4.61
C GLY A 62 12.31 7.15 3.74
N LYS A 63 13.24 6.88 2.81
CA LYS A 63 13.14 5.71 1.93
C LYS A 63 13.48 4.44 2.68
N ARG A 64 12.95 3.31 2.22
CA ARG A 64 13.21 1.97 2.78
C ARG A 64 14.69 1.71 3.08
N SER A 65 15.59 2.14 2.18
CA SER A 65 17.05 1.98 2.30
C SER A 65 17.72 2.85 3.35
N GLN A 66 17.02 3.88 3.85
CA GLN A 66 17.51 4.82 4.87
C GLN A 66 16.89 4.52 6.24
N LEU A 67 15.84 3.70 6.28
CA LEU A 67 15.16 3.34 7.52
C LEU A 67 15.91 2.22 8.26
N PRO A 68 15.99 2.30 9.60
CA PRO A 68 16.60 1.26 10.40
C PRO A 68 15.79 -0.05 10.36
N ASP A 69 16.43 -1.18 10.68
CA ASP A 69 15.83 -2.52 10.57
C ASP A 69 14.62 -2.76 11.48
N TYR A 70 14.43 -1.94 12.52
CA TYR A 70 13.23 -1.98 13.37
C TYR A 70 12.01 -1.30 12.74
N GLN A 71 12.18 -0.54 11.65
CA GLN A 71 11.07 0.04 10.88
C GLN A 71 10.54 -1.01 9.91
N LEU A 72 9.27 -1.34 10.06
CA LEU A 72 8.69 -2.48 9.38
C LEU A 72 7.74 -2.13 8.23
N ASN A 73 7.54 -0.83 8.00
CA ASN A 73 7.05 -0.33 6.73
C ASN A 73 8.14 -0.49 5.67
N VAL A 74 8.02 -1.53 4.85
CA VAL A 74 8.95 -1.83 3.76
C VAL A 74 8.37 -1.46 2.40
N ALA A 75 7.27 -0.70 2.36
CA ALA A 75 6.70 -0.19 1.13
C ALA A 75 7.70 0.72 0.40
N GLU A 76 7.73 0.61 -0.92
CA GLU A 76 8.63 1.36 -1.78
C GLU A 76 7.82 2.07 -2.87
N SER A 77 8.12 3.35 -3.11
CA SER A 77 7.47 4.10 -4.16
C SER A 77 7.85 3.56 -5.55
N ASN A 78 6.92 3.65 -6.51
CA ASN A 78 7.13 3.29 -7.91
C ASN A 78 7.39 1.79 -8.14
N THR A 79 6.99 0.93 -7.21
CA THR A 79 7.08 -0.51 -7.37
C THR A 79 5.72 -1.11 -7.72
N GLU A 80 5.78 -2.17 -8.54
CA GLU A 80 4.62 -2.90 -9.05
C GLU A 80 4.50 -4.28 -8.40
N THR A 81 3.51 -5.08 -8.82
CA THR A 81 3.23 -6.39 -8.21
C THR A 81 4.42 -7.36 -8.31
N GLU A 82 5.32 -7.16 -9.27
CA GLU A 82 6.54 -7.96 -9.45
C GLU A 82 7.54 -7.85 -8.29
N TYR A 83 7.54 -6.74 -7.54
CA TYR A 83 8.47 -6.50 -6.44
C TYR A 83 7.98 -7.03 -5.09
N LEU A 84 6.71 -7.40 -4.98
CA LEU A 84 6.11 -7.90 -3.73
C LEU A 84 6.88 -9.06 -3.08
N PRO A 85 7.43 -10.04 -3.82
CA PRO A 85 8.23 -11.10 -3.21
C PRO A 85 9.52 -10.60 -2.53
N GLU A 86 10.18 -9.58 -3.09
CA GLU A 86 11.38 -8.99 -2.49
C GLU A 86 11.01 -8.25 -1.20
N GLN A 87 9.98 -7.40 -1.25
CA GLN A 87 9.53 -6.68 -0.07
C GLN A 87 9.02 -7.62 1.03
N ALA A 88 8.31 -8.70 0.66
CA ALA A 88 7.90 -9.73 1.62
C ALA A 88 9.10 -10.43 2.27
N SER A 89 10.17 -10.69 1.51
CA SER A 89 11.39 -11.29 2.05
C SER A 89 12.11 -10.33 3.00
N GLU A 90 12.21 -9.05 2.63
CA GLU A 90 12.80 -8.01 3.48
C GLU A 90 12.01 -7.82 4.77
N LEU A 91 10.68 -7.85 4.69
CA LEU A 91 9.81 -7.81 5.84
C LEU A 91 10.10 -8.96 6.82
N ILE A 92 10.14 -10.21 6.33
CA ILE A 92 10.46 -11.36 7.19
C ILE A 92 11.86 -11.22 7.81
N ARG A 93 12.84 -10.73 7.05
CA ARG A 93 14.20 -10.48 7.56
C ARG A 93 14.17 -9.47 8.72
N ARG A 94 13.52 -8.31 8.55
CA ARG A 94 13.41 -7.28 9.59
C ARG A 94 12.64 -7.78 10.81
N LEU A 95 11.55 -8.51 10.59
CA LEU A 95 10.73 -9.08 11.65
C LEU A 95 11.52 -10.06 12.52
N HIS A 96 12.29 -10.97 11.91
CA HIS A 96 13.14 -11.92 12.64
C HIS A 96 14.37 -11.26 13.29
N SER A 97 14.81 -10.11 12.79
CA SER A 97 15.84 -9.30 13.45
C SER A 97 15.31 -8.52 14.65
N LEU A 98 14.05 -8.07 14.59
CA LEU A 98 13.41 -7.30 15.66
C LEU A 98 12.98 -8.21 16.82
N MET A 99 12.58 -9.44 16.53
CA MET A 99 11.93 -10.31 17.50
C MET A 99 12.35 -11.76 17.36
N ALA A 100 12.62 -12.39 18.51
CA ALA A 100 12.92 -13.80 18.58
C ALA A 100 11.74 -14.66 18.10
N ALA A 101 12.06 -15.80 17.48
CA ALA A 101 11.06 -16.66 16.83
C ALA A 101 10.01 -17.22 17.80
N ASP A 102 10.40 -17.50 19.05
CA ASP A 102 9.52 -17.96 20.11
C ASP A 102 8.50 -16.88 20.52
N VAL A 103 8.93 -15.62 20.60
CA VAL A 103 8.02 -14.48 20.87
C VAL A 103 7.05 -14.28 19.70
N LEU A 104 7.56 -14.34 18.47
CA LEU A 104 6.76 -14.18 17.25
C LEU A 104 5.67 -15.25 17.11
N ALA A 105 5.97 -16.49 17.48
CA ALA A 105 5.01 -17.60 17.42
C ALA A 105 3.73 -17.36 18.26
N HIS A 106 3.83 -16.51 19.29
CA HIS A 106 2.70 -16.21 20.18
C HIS A 106 1.91 -14.96 19.77
N LYS A 107 2.42 -14.13 18.87
CA LYS A 107 1.77 -12.87 18.47
C LYS A 107 1.03 -13.00 17.15
N TRP A 108 -0.14 -12.37 17.09
CA TRP A 108 -0.82 -12.11 15.81
C TRP A 108 -0.18 -10.92 15.11
N VAL A 109 0.02 -11.08 13.81
CA VAL A 109 0.58 -10.07 12.92
C VAL A 109 -0.45 -9.69 11.88
N LEU A 110 -0.72 -8.40 11.73
CA LEU A 110 -1.53 -7.84 10.68
C LEU A 110 -0.61 -7.22 9.63
N ILE A 111 -0.72 -7.69 8.39
CA ILE A 111 0.10 -7.23 7.27
C ILE A 111 -0.83 -6.62 6.23
N THR A 112 -0.67 -5.33 5.98
CA THR A 112 -1.33 -4.65 4.88
C THR A 112 -0.43 -4.72 3.65
N VAL A 113 -0.97 -5.23 2.54
CA VAL A 113 -0.29 -5.26 1.25
C VAL A 113 -1.10 -4.41 0.30
N ALA A 114 -0.65 -3.21 0.01
CA ALA A 114 -1.29 -2.33 -0.95
C ALA A 114 -0.50 -2.34 -2.25
N THR A 115 -1.16 -2.56 -3.38
CA THR A 115 -0.44 -2.62 -4.66
C THR A 115 -1.38 -2.33 -5.82
N GLY A 116 -0.79 -1.87 -6.92
CA GLY A 116 -1.45 -1.82 -8.21
C GLY A 116 -1.85 -0.43 -8.68
N THR A 117 -1.81 0.61 -7.84
CA THR A 117 -2.04 1.98 -8.33
C THR A 117 -0.96 2.38 -9.33
N GLU A 118 0.31 2.10 -9.03
CA GLU A 118 1.43 2.33 -9.97
C GLU A 118 1.29 1.52 -11.27
N GLU A 119 1.00 0.22 -11.15
CA GLU A 119 0.85 -0.67 -12.31
C GLU A 119 -0.33 -0.25 -13.21
N LEU A 120 -1.44 0.16 -12.58
CA LEU A 120 -2.62 0.67 -13.26
C LEU A 120 -2.33 2.03 -13.91
N CYS A 121 -1.65 2.95 -13.22
CA CYS A 121 -1.42 4.32 -13.70
C CYS A 121 -0.31 4.44 -14.75
N ASN A 122 0.76 3.67 -14.61
CA ASN A 122 1.94 3.75 -15.49
C ASN A 122 1.80 2.84 -16.72
N LYS A 123 1.23 1.63 -16.55
CA LYS A 123 1.20 0.61 -17.60
C LYS A 123 -0.21 0.21 -18.06
N CYS A 124 -1.26 0.58 -17.33
CA CYS A 124 -2.62 0.06 -17.53
C CYS A 124 -2.66 -1.48 -17.56
N ASP A 125 -1.87 -2.11 -16.71
CA ASP A 125 -1.69 -3.56 -16.74
C ASP A 125 -2.53 -4.28 -15.68
N THR A 126 -2.59 -5.60 -15.82
CA THR A 126 -3.24 -6.53 -14.91
C THR A 126 -2.24 -7.09 -13.88
N PRO A 127 -2.69 -7.51 -12.68
CA PRO A 127 -1.79 -7.93 -11.61
C PRO A 127 -0.98 -9.17 -11.98
N ASN A 128 0.28 -9.18 -11.54
CA ASN A 128 1.10 -10.39 -11.59
C ASN A 128 0.68 -11.39 -10.48
N HIS A 129 -0.27 -12.26 -10.82
CA HIS A 129 -0.74 -13.34 -9.94
C HIS A 129 0.38 -14.17 -9.33
N LEU A 130 1.43 -14.51 -10.10
CA LEU A 130 2.53 -15.34 -9.59
C LEU A 130 3.34 -14.61 -8.52
N SER A 131 3.60 -13.32 -8.69
CA SER A 131 4.35 -12.51 -7.73
C SER A 131 3.56 -12.27 -6.44
N ILE A 132 2.27 -11.94 -6.53
CA ILE A 132 1.41 -11.79 -5.33
C ILE A 132 1.34 -13.12 -4.56
N ARG A 133 1.08 -14.23 -5.26
CA ARG A 133 1.03 -15.57 -4.66
C ARG A 133 2.36 -15.95 -4.00
N ARG A 134 3.48 -15.64 -4.64
CA ARG A 134 4.83 -15.88 -4.09
C ARG A 134 5.08 -15.04 -2.84
N ALA A 135 4.72 -13.76 -2.84
CA ALA A 135 4.83 -12.88 -1.69
C ALA A 135 4.04 -13.40 -0.49
N LEU A 136 2.76 -13.75 -0.67
CA LEU A 136 1.94 -14.34 0.38
C LEU A 136 2.48 -15.70 0.86
N GLY A 137 3.06 -16.49 -0.05
CA GLY A 137 3.74 -17.74 0.31
C GLY A 137 4.99 -17.52 1.18
N ILE A 138 5.73 -16.43 0.97
CA ILE A 138 6.86 -16.02 1.83
C ILE A 138 6.35 -15.60 3.20
N LEU A 139 5.33 -14.75 3.25
CA LEU A 139 4.73 -14.28 4.50
C LEU A 139 4.19 -15.43 5.34
N ARG A 140 3.45 -16.36 4.72
CA ARG A 140 2.92 -17.54 5.39
C ARG A 140 4.00 -18.45 5.99
N LYS A 141 5.17 -18.53 5.35
CA LYS A 141 6.30 -19.31 5.87
C LYS A 141 7.04 -18.58 6.99
N GLY A 142 7.12 -17.26 6.92
CA GLY A 142 7.89 -16.44 7.87
C GLY A 142 7.11 -16.00 9.12
N VAL A 143 5.77 -16.00 9.06
CA VAL A 143 4.91 -15.50 10.15
C VAL A 143 3.90 -16.59 10.59
N PRO A 144 4.01 -17.10 11.82
CA PRO A 144 3.16 -18.19 12.30
C PRO A 144 1.66 -17.85 12.41
N LYS A 145 1.34 -16.61 12.80
CA LYS A 145 -0.03 -16.10 12.96
C LYS A 145 -0.18 -14.78 12.22
N ALA A 146 -0.79 -14.80 11.04
CA ALA A 146 -0.92 -13.62 10.21
C ALA A 146 -2.36 -13.41 9.72
N PHE A 147 -2.81 -12.16 9.77
CA PHE A 147 -3.95 -11.68 9.01
C PHE A 147 -3.43 -10.72 7.94
N ILE A 148 -3.71 -11.02 6.68
CA ILE A 148 -3.24 -10.22 5.55
C ILE A 148 -4.42 -9.42 5.00
N VAL A 149 -4.25 -8.11 4.87
CA VAL A 149 -5.19 -7.25 4.16
C VAL A 149 -4.56 -6.87 2.83
N LEU A 150 -5.03 -7.47 1.74
CA LEU A 150 -4.52 -7.28 0.38
C LEU A 150 -5.37 -6.21 -0.34
N LEU A 151 -4.86 -5.00 -0.43
CA LEU A 151 -5.48 -3.84 -1.07
C LEU A 151 -5.01 -3.71 -2.51
N GLY A 152 -5.97 -3.60 -3.43
CA GLY A 152 -5.71 -3.37 -4.85
C GLY A 152 -5.63 -1.88 -5.20
N PRO A 153 -5.65 -1.53 -6.49
CA PRO A 153 -5.50 -0.16 -6.96
C PRO A 153 -6.53 0.79 -6.34
N VAL A 154 -6.12 2.02 -6.10
CA VAL A 154 -7.00 3.06 -5.55
C VAL A 154 -8.09 3.45 -6.57
N HIS A 155 -9.32 3.57 -6.07
CA HIS A 155 -10.48 4.03 -6.82
C HIS A 155 -11.12 5.22 -6.14
N VAL A 156 -10.70 6.41 -6.54
CA VAL A 156 -11.28 7.66 -6.04
C VAL A 156 -12.50 8.00 -6.87
N ALA A 157 -13.67 8.13 -6.27
CA ALA A 157 -14.89 8.48 -6.98
C ALA A 157 -15.76 9.46 -6.19
N SER A 158 -16.56 10.24 -6.92
CA SER A 158 -17.62 11.03 -6.29
C SER A 158 -18.74 10.12 -5.83
N SER A 159 -19.36 10.43 -4.69
CA SER A 159 -20.55 9.75 -4.18
C SER A 159 -21.71 9.77 -5.20
N TYR A 160 -21.72 10.73 -6.11
CA TYR A 160 -22.74 10.84 -7.17
C TYR A 160 -22.36 10.07 -8.46
N LYS A 161 -21.12 9.59 -8.59
CA LYS A 161 -20.60 8.94 -9.80
C LYS A 161 -19.54 7.87 -9.49
N LEU A 162 -19.99 6.80 -8.81
CA LEU A 162 -19.14 5.70 -8.33
C LEU A 162 -18.45 4.87 -9.44
N HIS A 163 -18.88 4.97 -10.69
CA HIS A 163 -18.27 4.21 -11.79
C HIS A 163 -17.08 4.91 -12.46
N TYR A 164 -16.78 6.16 -12.08
CA TYR A 164 -15.73 6.95 -12.68
C TYR A 164 -14.60 7.17 -11.68
N ASN A 165 -13.43 6.61 -11.98
CA ASN A 165 -12.22 6.83 -11.19
C ASN A 165 -11.59 8.18 -11.55
N LEU A 166 -11.50 9.07 -10.58
CA LEU A 166 -10.89 10.40 -10.68
C LEU A 166 -9.37 10.34 -10.86
N LEU A 167 -8.76 9.19 -10.59
CA LEU A 167 -7.35 8.96 -10.93
C LEU A 167 -7.14 8.73 -12.44
N LYS A 168 -8.17 8.35 -13.20
CA LYS A 168 -8.05 8.08 -14.65
C LYS A 168 -7.42 9.26 -15.43
N PRO A 169 -7.90 10.51 -15.32
CA PRO A 169 -7.28 11.65 -16.00
C PRO A 169 -5.92 12.06 -15.41
N ARG A 170 -5.55 11.55 -14.23
CA ARG A 170 -4.31 11.92 -13.52
C ARG A 170 -3.20 10.88 -13.68
N CYS A 171 -3.40 9.92 -14.57
CA CYS A 171 -2.50 8.79 -14.76
C CYS A 171 -2.16 8.65 -16.23
N GLN A 172 -0.85 8.65 -16.52
CA GLN A 172 -0.28 8.75 -17.86
C GLN A 172 -0.89 7.72 -18.83
N CYS A 173 -0.98 6.46 -18.40
CA CYS A 173 -1.57 5.44 -19.26
C CYS A 173 -3.11 5.50 -19.25
N LEU A 174 -3.71 5.66 -18.07
CA LEU A 174 -5.17 5.55 -17.89
C LEU A 174 -5.95 6.63 -18.63
N GLU A 175 -5.39 7.82 -18.82
CA GLU A 175 -6.05 8.91 -19.53
C GLU A 175 -6.44 8.47 -20.95
N SER A 176 -5.51 7.80 -21.64
CA SER A 176 -5.63 7.41 -23.05
C SER A 176 -6.54 6.21 -23.33
N ILE A 177 -6.86 5.39 -22.32
CA ILE A 177 -7.63 4.16 -22.55
C ILE A 177 -9.14 4.38 -22.52
N SER A 178 -9.87 3.56 -23.28
CA SER A 178 -11.34 3.56 -23.25
C SER A 178 -11.89 3.03 -21.92
N MET A 179 -13.09 3.46 -21.55
CA MET A 179 -13.77 2.94 -20.35
C MET A 179 -14.02 1.42 -20.44
N LYS A 180 -14.18 0.87 -21.65
CA LYS A 180 -14.29 -0.58 -21.84
C LYS A 180 -13.00 -1.29 -21.43
N LYS A 181 -11.85 -0.82 -21.91
CA LYS A 181 -10.53 -1.38 -21.54
C LYS A 181 -10.26 -1.23 -20.05
N TYR A 182 -10.56 -0.06 -19.47
CA TYR A 182 -10.43 0.18 -18.03
C TYR A 182 -11.23 -0.84 -17.20
N ARG A 183 -12.50 -1.08 -17.55
CA ARG A 183 -13.35 -2.08 -16.87
C ARG A 183 -12.79 -3.49 -16.99
N THR A 184 -12.23 -3.85 -18.14
CA THR A 184 -11.56 -5.15 -18.33
C THR A 184 -10.37 -5.30 -17.40
N ILE A 185 -9.51 -4.28 -17.29
CA ILE A 185 -8.35 -4.31 -16.39
C ILE A 185 -8.81 -4.47 -14.93
N VAL A 186 -9.74 -3.62 -14.47
CA VAL A 186 -10.27 -3.70 -13.10
C VAL A 186 -10.94 -5.05 -12.82
N ALA A 187 -11.62 -5.64 -13.79
CA ALA A 187 -12.21 -6.98 -13.63
C ALA A 187 -11.15 -8.07 -13.45
N GLU A 188 -10.02 -7.99 -14.17
CA GLU A 188 -8.90 -8.92 -13.96
C GLU A 188 -8.21 -8.70 -12.61
N TRP A 189 -8.09 -7.46 -12.13
CA TRP A 189 -7.66 -7.17 -10.75
C TRP A 189 -8.56 -7.86 -9.72
N SER A 190 -9.87 -7.66 -9.81
CA SER A 190 -10.87 -8.34 -8.97
C SER A 190 -10.75 -9.85 -8.99
N LYS A 191 -10.65 -10.43 -10.19
CA LYS A 191 -10.55 -11.87 -10.37
C LYS A 191 -9.29 -12.47 -9.76
N VAL A 192 -8.13 -11.84 -9.96
CA VAL A 192 -6.85 -12.33 -9.41
C VAL A 192 -6.85 -12.23 -7.88
N PHE A 193 -7.32 -11.12 -7.32
CA PHE A 193 -7.33 -10.92 -5.87
C PHE A 193 -8.28 -11.87 -5.15
N VAL A 194 -9.49 -12.07 -5.67
CA VAL A 194 -10.44 -13.06 -5.13
C VAL A 194 -9.87 -14.47 -5.22
N LYS A 195 -9.29 -14.83 -6.37
CA LYS A 195 -8.65 -16.14 -6.55
C LYS A 195 -7.54 -16.38 -5.51
N ILE A 196 -6.72 -15.37 -5.24
CA ILE A 196 -5.64 -15.45 -4.25
C ILE A 196 -6.20 -15.58 -2.84
N GLN A 197 -7.22 -14.79 -2.49
CA GLN A 197 -7.91 -14.92 -1.21
C GLN A 197 -8.42 -16.35 -0.99
N ASP A 198 -9.13 -16.88 -1.97
CA ASP A 198 -9.71 -18.23 -1.91
C ASP A 198 -8.62 -19.31 -1.83
N GLU A 199 -7.53 -19.16 -2.59
CA GLU A 199 -6.38 -20.08 -2.54
C GLU A 199 -5.77 -20.15 -1.13
N PHE A 200 -5.55 -19.02 -0.46
CA PHE A 200 -4.92 -19.03 0.87
C PHE A 200 -5.90 -19.36 2.01
N ASN A 201 -7.17 -19.00 1.87
CA ASN A 201 -8.18 -19.24 2.90
C ASN A 201 -8.78 -20.66 2.86
N SER A 202 -8.73 -21.33 1.70
CA SER A 202 -9.24 -22.72 1.56
C SER A 202 -8.35 -23.78 2.24
N LEU A 203 -7.16 -23.41 2.71
CA LEU A 203 -6.16 -24.33 3.25
C LEU A 203 -6.44 -24.79 4.70
N ASN A 204 -7.64 -24.52 5.25
CA ASN A 204 -8.05 -24.89 6.63
C ASN A 204 -7.05 -24.46 7.72
N HIS A 205 -6.32 -23.37 7.52
CA HIS A 205 -5.44 -22.82 8.53
C HIS A 205 -6.19 -21.86 9.46
N SER A 206 -6.10 -22.10 10.77
CA SER A 206 -6.70 -21.22 11.78
C SER A 206 -5.83 -19.99 12.10
N THR A 207 -4.60 -19.94 11.62
CA THR A 207 -3.61 -18.91 11.96
C THR A 207 -3.12 -18.09 10.77
N PHE A 208 -3.67 -18.31 9.57
CA PHE A 208 -3.31 -17.52 8.39
C PHE A 208 -4.57 -17.20 7.59
N GLY A 209 -4.92 -15.92 7.47
CA GLY A 209 -6.09 -15.47 6.73
C GLY A 209 -5.77 -14.30 5.82
N VAL A 210 -6.42 -14.24 4.67
CA VAL A 210 -6.31 -13.15 3.70
C VAL A 210 -7.68 -12.50 3.52
N LEU A 211 -7.71 -11.17 3.57
CA LEU A 211 -8.83 -10.34 3.16
C LEU A 211 -8.39 -9.52 1.94
N ALA A 212 -8.94 -9.83 0.79
CA ALA A 212 -8.68 -9.08 -0.43
C ALA A 212 -9.73 -7.98 -0.63
N ILE A 213 -9.26 -6.77 -0.85
CA ILE A 213 -10.04 -5.61 -1.30
C ILE A 213 -9.49 -5.25 -2.69
N PRO A 214 -10.03 -5.84 -3.77
CA PRO A 214 -9.37 -5.80 -5.08
C PRO A 214 -9.29 -4.42 -5.74
N LEU A 215 -10.09 -3.50 -5.24
CA LEU A 215 -10.11 -2.11 -5.64
C LEU A 215 -10.43 -1.32 -4.38
N LEU A 216 -9.53 -0.45 -3.93
CA LEU A 216 -9.70 0.31 -2.69
C LEU A 216 -10.61 1.53 -2.97
N PRO A 217 -11.88 1.53 -2.53
CA PRO A 217 -12.80 2.60 -2.86
C PRO A 217 -12.59 3.79 -1.92
N ILE A 218 -12.34 4.95 -2.48
CA ILE A 218 -12.31 6.24 -1.78
C ILE A 218 -13.45 7.08 -2.33
N HIS A 219 -14.59 7.05 -1.65
CA HIS A 219 -15.80 7.75 -2.06
C HIS A 219 -16.02 9.00 -1.21
N SER A 220 -16.18 10.15 -1.85
CA SER A 220 -16.46 11.42 -1.17
C SER A 220 -17.49 12.23 -1.94
N ARG A 221 -18.19 13.15 -1.26
CA ARG A 221 -19.03 14.16 -1.94
C ARG A 221 -18.19 15.12 -2.76
N GLU A 222 -17.01 15.47 -2.24
CA GLU A 222 -16.05 16.41 -2.83
C GLU A 222 -14.67 15.73 -2.94
N PRO A 223 -14.53 14.67 -3.76
CA PRO A 223 -13.32 13.85 -3.81
C PRO A 223 -12.10 14.57 -4.39
N GLU A 224 -12.30 15.66 -5.14
CA GLU A 224 -11.20 16.48 -5.64
C GLU A 224 -10.40 17.15 -4.52
N THR A 225 -11.00 17.36 -3.34
CA THR A 225 -10.31 17.92 -2.15
C THR A 225 -9.27 16.95 -1.57
N LEU A 226 -9.40 15.65 -1.88
CA LEU A 226 -8.45 14.61 -1.50
C LEU A 226 -7.22 14.58 -2.41
N LEU A 227 -7.22 15.37 -3.48
CA LEU A 227 -6.20 15.35 -4.50
C LEU A 227 -5.56 16.73 -4.61
N VAL A 228 -4.24 16.77 -4.78
CA VAL A 228 -3.51 18.04 -4.91
C VAL A 228 -4.00 18.81 -6.16
N PRO A 229 -4.48 20.07 -6.01
CA PRO A 229 -4.93 20.89 -7.13
C PRO A 229 -3.79 21.16 -8.13
N GLY A 230 -4.10 21.15 -9.44
CA GLY A 230 -3.13 21.49 -10.49
C GLY A 230 -2.04 20.44 -10.78
N LYS A 231 -1.97 19.34 -10.03
CA LYS A 231 -1.10 18.19 -10.36
C LYS A 231 -1.81 17.24 -11.32
N ASN A 232 -1.34 17.24 -12.57
CA ASN A 232 -1.87 16.40 -13.65
C ASN A 232 -1.42 14.93 -13.55
N LEU A 233 -0.42 14.62 -12.72
CA LEU A 233 0.13 13.28 -12.56
C LEU A 233 0.31 12.97 -11.09
N LEU A 234 -0.04 11.75 -10.67
CA LEU A 234 0.29 11.24 -9.33
C LEU A 234 1.81 11.26 -9.06
N ASN A 235 2.64 11.36 -10.12
CA ASN A 235 4.07 11.14 -10.02
C ASN A 235 4.93 12.02 -10.95
N SER A 236 4.61 13.32 -11.08
CA SER A 236 5.55 14.20 -11.76
C SER A 236 6.81 14.40 -10.89
N LYS A 237 7.91 13.72 -11.23
CA LYS A 237 9.24 14.28 -10.99
C LYS A 237 9.18 15.73 -11.48
N GLN A 238 9.52 16.70 -10.64
CA GLN A 238 9.91 18.00 -11.19
C GLN A 238 11.12 17.72 -12.08
N SER A 239 10.88 17.57 -13.39
CA SER A 239 11.94 17.72 -14.37
C SER A 239 12.37 19.17 -14.22
N GLY A 240 13.45 19.37 -13.45
CA GLY A 240 14.12 20.65 -13.35
C GLY A 240 14.60 21.05 -14.73
N ARG A 241 13.75 21.75 -15.50
CA ARG A 241 14.24 22.80 -16.38
C ARG A 241 14.68 23.93 -15.46
N LEU A 242 15.92 23.83 -14.97
CA LEU A 242 16.72 25.01 -14.74
C LEU A 242 16.70 25.76 -16.08
N LYS A 243 15.93 26.85 -16.15
CA LYS A 243 16.26 27.93 -17.07
C LYS A 243 17.65 28.39 -16.64
N VAL A 244 18.65 27.92 -17.37
CA VAL A 244 19.92 28.64 -17.46
C VAL A 244 19.58 29.85 -18.32
N ASP A 245 19.26 30.96 -17.67
CA ASP A 245 19.31 32.26 -18.31
C ASP A 245 20.78 32.49 -18.69
N ASN A 246 21.08 32.23 -19.96
CA ASN A 246 22.28 32.72 -20.61
C ASN A 246 21.86 33.93 -21.45
N SER A 247 22.22 35.12 -20.96
CA SER A 247 22.60 36.37 -21.66
C SER A 247 22.12 37.57 -20.86
#